data_AF-D2W027-F1
#
_entry.id   AF-D2W027-F1
#
_cell.length_a   1.000
_cell.length_b   1.000
_cell.length_c   1.000
_cell.angle_alpha   90.00
_cell.angle_beta   90.00
_cell.angle_gamma   90.00
#
_symmetry.space_group_name_H-M   'P 1'
#
loop_
_entity.id
_entity.type
_entity.pdbx_description
1 polymer ?
#
loop_
_entity_poly.entity_id
_entity_poly.type
_entity_poly.pdbx_seq_one_letter_code
_entity_poly.pdbx_strand_id
1 'polypeptide(L)'
;MGKCSRCSKKNLECHYDTVDRRRRSENQQIQTDANSSGNDSSNQSLSEYSDDHQLIKHSVNGKTIEVYIYVTSMGIPCFKPEEYYKLLQCNMEELNKNRRDQLALLLSIQTICEQIFGFPDLAEQTARKCKKVVMHLYDDFSNPFVACTFLNMATYYSAEGDIEMARGYIALVENFIDRMKLTSQLFEYELIPKFNIEFCITSMKIVTPITSLACCDSYPIPDVPILTKIFGLLSSMHVFHPSYEIEFWNNNLSPTIENRINNLEIFSVLAAIYENKLTDVSKKLMEVTKEVFFNGLNIIRLILHASKIDNSKLYANTRLLEFYALKVSKLSENNLFIYMTPYVMSFVLSSIKVNFEVCKMIDRGERVNLQTTLVLNNEMFENSTEVVDYYSVLNRDLETLKQLSKRYRYITTIYNEVNTFLNNRANMCQSNIQLDGLTSSPGSLSSLFDPPSNIYSEMRNFLSTFGKSRNLLKTTDQEKPICDRITTEEEFCNYFGFEPAMDDQFPPNNR
;
A
#
# COMPACT_ATOMS: atom_id res chain seq x y z
N MET A 1 17.71 41.81 -22.05
CA MET A 1 17.33 40.70 -21.15
C MET A 1 16.07 41.11 -20.41
N GLY A 2 14.94 40.43 -20.62
CA GLY A 2 13.65 40.84 -20.05
C GLY A 2 13.55 40.45 -18.58
N LYS A 3 13.09 41.38 -17.71
CA LYS A 3 12.70 41.07 -16.33
C LYS A 3 11.46 40.18 -16.36
N CYS A 4 11.40 39.12 -15.55
CA CYS A 4 10.15 38.36 -15.41
C CYS A 4 9.05 39.25 -14.80
N SER A 5 7.78 38.93 -15.09
CA SER A 5 6.61 39.67 -14.60
C SER A 5 6.58 39.80 -13.07
N ARG A 6 7.13 38.79 -12.36
CA ARG A 6 7.20 38.75 -10.90
C ARG A 6 8.24 39.70 -10.32
N CYS A 7 9.46 39.75 -10.89
CA CYS A 7 10.52 40.68 -10.48
C CYS A 7 10.18 42.12 -10.88
N SER A 8 9.51 42.31 -12.03
CA SER A 8 9.05 43.62 -12.49
C SER A 8 8.06 44.25 -11.50
N LYS A 9 7.08 43.47 -11.00
CA LYS A 9 6.11 43.94 -9.99
C LYS A 9 6.74 44.34 -8.64
N LYS A 10 7.84 43.70 -8.25
CA LYS A 10 8.50 43.93 -6.95
C LYS A 10 9.70 44.86 -7.02
N ASN A 11 9.99 45.41 -8.20
CA ASN A 11 11.17 46.23 -8.46
C ASN A 11 12.50 45.55 -8.06
N LEU A 12 12.55 44.22 -8.21
CA LEU A 12 13.73 43.40 -7.92
C LEU A 12 14.54 43.16 -9.19
N GLU A 13 15.85 43.04 -9.03
CA GLU A 13 16.74 42.61 -10.11
C GLU A 13 16.55 41.12 -10.38
N CYS A 14 16.42 40.75 -11.66
CA CYS A 14 16.12 39.39 -12.06
C CYS A 14 17.44 38.67 -12.39
N HIS A 15 18.04 38.03 -11.40
CA HIS A 15 19.18 37.14 -11.62
C HIS A 15 18.69 35.80 -12.16
N TYR A 16 19.06 35.52 -13.41
CA TYR A 16 18.96 34.19 -13.99
C TYR A 16 20.32 33.54 -13.87
N ASP A 17 20.49 32.69 -12.85
CA ASP A 17 21.66 31.82 -12.79
C ASP A 17 21.58 30.88 -14.00
N THR A 18 22.52 31.04 -14.93
CA THR A 18 22.72 30.07 -15.99
C THR A 18 23.08 28.75 -15.32
N VAL A 19 22.17 27.79 -15.32
CA VAL A 19 22.40 26.45 -14.80
C VAL A 19 23.59 25.86 -15.55
N ASP A 20 24.75 25.86 -14.90
CA ASP A 20 25.98 25.31 -15.43
C ASP A 20 25.89 23.78 -15.40
N ARG A 21 25.30 23.21 -16.46
CA ARG A 21 25.01 21.76 -16.60
C ARG A 21 26.25 20.92 -16.93
N ARG A 22 27.45 21.36 -16.55
CA ARG A 22 28.70 20.60 -16.70
C ARG A 22 29.60 20.75 -15.49
N ARG A 23 29.49 19.81 -14.54
CA ARG A 23 30.65 19.17 -13.87
C ARG A 23 30.19 18.17 -12.81
N ARG A 24 30.20 16.89 -13.17
CA ARG A 24 30.20 15.79 -12.21
C ARG A 24 31.00 14.62 -12.78
N SER A 25 32.33 14.77 -12.84
CA SER A 25 33.31 13.68 -12.89
C SER A 25 34.73 14.22 -13.13
N GLU A 26 35.35 14.79 -12.09
CA GLU A 26 36.81 14.96 -12.03
C GLU A 26 37.25 14.50 -10.63
N ASN A 27 37.39 13.18 -10.47
CA ASN A 27 38.27 12.54 -9.48
C ASN A 27 38.27 11.02 -9.74
N GLN A 28 38.82 10.63 -10.88
CA GLN A 28 39.36 9.28 -11.14
C GLN A 28 40.22 9.36 -12.42
N GLN A 29 41.45 9.81 -12.25
CA GLN A 29 42.51 9.68 -13.25
C GLN A 29 43.78 9.25 -12.53
N ILE A 30 44.05 7.95 -12.52
CA ILE A 30 45.40 7.40 -12.42
C ILE A 30 45.53 6.36 -13.55
N GLN A 31 46.32 6.76 -14.55
CA GLN A 31 47.18 5.99 -15.45
C GLN A 31 46.56 4.87 -16.30
N THR A 32 46.37 5.16 -17.59
CA THR A 32 46.84 4.29 -18.66
C THR A 32 47.38 5.12 -19.83
N ASP A 33 48.59 4.80 -20.24
CA ASP A 33 49.36 5.47 -21.28
C ASP A 33 48.83 5.23 -22.69
N ALA A 34 49.24 6.14 -23.55
CA ALA A 34 48.84 6.37 -24.94
C ALA A 34 49.28 5.30 -25.95
N ASN A 35 48.40 5.08 -26.94
CA ASN A 35 48.60 4.75 -28.37
C ASN A 35 47.33 4.01 -28.81
N SER A 36 46.58 4.32 -29.87
CA SER A 36 46.85 5.04 -31.10
C SER A 36 45.51 5.35 -31.79
N SER A 37 45.49 6.47 -32.50
CA SER A 37 44.53 6.94 -33.49
C SER A 37 43.90 5.90 -34.43
N GLY A 38 42.58 6.03 -34.67
CA GLY A 38 41.88 5.40 -35.81
C GLY A 38 40.37 5.66 -35.79
N ASN A 39 39.87 6.32 -36.84
CA ASN A 39 38.47 6.60 -37.14
C ASN A 39 37.50 5.42 -36.92
N ASP A 40 36.37 5.67 -36.24
CA ASP A 40 35.00 5.36 -36.73
C ASP A 40 33.99 5.64 -35.61
N SER A 41 33.26 6.76 -35.73
CA SER A 41 32.29 7.22 -34.73
C SER A 41 30.90 7.38 -35.36
N SER A 42 30.17 6.27 -35.50
CA SER A 42 28.70 6.32 -35.67
C SER A 42 27.92 5.03 -35.35
N ASN A 43 28.49 3.98 -34.72
CA ASN A 43 27.78 2.70 -34.51
C ASN A 43 27.78 2.13 -33.08
N GLN A 44 28.13 2.91 -32.06
CA GLN A 44 28.29 2.38 -30.68
C GLN A 44 27.03 2.28 -29.82
N SER A 45 25.82 2.56 -30.33
CA SER A 45 24.59 2.57 -29.50
C SER A 45 23.71 1.32 -29.58
N LEU A 46 24.16 0.22 -30.22
CA LEU A 46 23.34 -1.00 -30.35
C LEU A 46 23.86 -2.24 -29.61
N SER A 47 25.10 -2.25 -29.09
CA SER A 47 25.64 -3.46 -28.44
C SER A 47 25.28 -3.62 -26.96
N GLU A 48 24.78 -2.58 -26.29
CA GLU A 48 24.31 -2.68 -24.89
C GLU A 48 22.98 -3.43 -24.72
N TYR A 49 22.25 -3.73 -25.80
CA TYR A 49 21.01 -4.51 -25.73
C TYR A 49 21.23 -6.03 -25.62
N SER A 50 22.43 -6.52 -25.95
CA SER A 50 22.74 -7.96 -25.99
C SER A 50 22.68 -8.63 -24.62
N ASP A 51 23.20 -7.98 -23.57
CA ASP A 51 23.29 -8.57 -22.22
C ASP A 51 21.96 -8.47 -21.44
N ASP A 52 21.11 -7.48 -21.75
CA ASP A 52 19.81 -7.32 -21.09
C ASP A 52 18.83 -8.49 -21.41
N HIS A 53 19.01 -9.18 -22.54
CA HIS A 53 18.12 -10.27 -22.98
C HIS A 53 18.21 -11.56 -22.15
N GLN A 54 19.35 -11.87 -21.52
CA GLN A 54 19.52 -13.11 -20.75
C GLN A 54 18.92 -13.04 -19.33
N LEU A 55 18.81 -11.83 -18.75
CA LEU A 55 18.41 -11.65 -17.35
C LEU A 55 16.94 -11.95 -17.06
N ILE A 56 16.04 -11.77 -18.03
CA ILE A 56 14.59 -11.94 -17.81
C ILE A 56 14.19 -13.42 -17.76
N LYS A 57 14.92 -14.30 -18.45
CA LYS A 57 14.60 -15.73 -18.58
C LYS A 57 14.57 -16.48 -17.24
N HIS A 58 15.18 -15.91 -16.19
CA HIS A 58 15.28 -16.54 -14.88
C HIS A 58 14.52 -15.81 -13.77
N SER A 59 13.98 -14.60 -14.01
CA SER A 59 13.49 -13.78 -12.91
C SER A 59 12.02 -14.00 -12.55
N VAL A 60 11.13 -14.11 -13.55
CA VAL A 60 9.69 -14.28 -13.29
C VAL A 60 9.29 -15.73 -13.46
N ASN A 61 8.91 -16.38 -12.36
CA ASN A 61 8.45 -17.76 -12.36
C ASN A 61 7.05 -17.87 -11.74
N GLY A 62 6.48 -19.08 -11.75
CA GLY A 62 5.15 -19.32 -11.19
C GLY A 62 4.99 -18.87 -9.73
N LYS A 63 6.04 -18.92 -8.91
CA LYS A 63 6.00 -18.44 -7.52
C LYS A 63 5.93 -16.92 -7.44
N THR A 64 6.63 -16.20 -8.33
CA THR A 64 6.49 -14.74 -8.42
C THR A 64 5.03 -14.38 -8.73
N ILE A 65 4.40 -15.10 -9.66
CA ILE A 65 2.99 -14.89 -10.01
C ILE A 65 2.05 -15.23 -8.84
N GLU A 66 2.26 -16.34 -8.15
CA GLU A 66 1.47 -16.70 -6.95
C GLU A 66 1.59 -15.63 -5.86
N VAL A 67 2.82 -15.18 -5.56
CA VAL A 67 3.06 -14.11 -4.60
C VAL A 67 2.37 -12.82 -5.03
N TYR A 68 2.48 -12.46 -6.30
CA TYR A 68 1.83 -11.27 -6.82
C TYR A 68 0.30 -11.35 -6.65
N ILE A 69 -0.31 -12.47 -7.00
CA ILE A 69 -1.75 -12.65 -6.87
C ILE A 69 -2.17 -12.61 -5.40
N TYR A 70 -1.56 -13.42 -4.53
CA TYR A 70 -2.08 -13.62 -3.16
C TYR A 70 -1.56 -12.63 -2.13
N VAL A 71 -0.41 -12.00 -2.38
CA VAL A 71 0.22 -11.08 -1.43
C VAL A 71 0.15 -9.66 -1.98
N THR A 72 0.81 -9.41 -3.10
CA THR A 72 0.96 -8.05 -3.64
C THR A 72 -0.37 -7.41 -4.04
N SER A 73 -1.22 -8.16 -4.76
CA SER A 73 -2.56 -7.70 -5.13
C SER A 73 -3.63 -8.05 -4.09
N MET A 74 -3.22 -8.63 -2.95
CA MET A 74 -4.11 -9.08 -1.86
C MET A 74 -5.28 -9.95 -2.33
N GLY A 75 -5.06 -10.73 -3.39
CA GLY A 75 -6.07 -11.59 -4.03
C GLY A 75 -7.08 -10.87 -4.90
N ILE A 76 -6.84 -9.60 -5.25
CA ILE A 76 -7.65 -8.78 -6.15
C ILE A 76 -6.85 -8.44 -7.43
N PRO A 77 -6.39 -9.44 -8.21
CA PRO A 77 -5.64 -9.16 -9.43
C PRO A 77 -6.54 -8.65 -10.57
N CYS A 78 -5.96 -7.88 -11.49
CA CYS A 78 -6.69 -7.38 -12.66
C CYS A 78 -6.98 -8.44 -13.74
N PHE A 79 -6.31 -9.59 -13.70
CA PHE A 79 -6.51 -10.72 -14.63
C PHE A 79 -6.78 -11.99 -13.84
N LYS A 80 -7.47 -12.96 -14.46
CA LYS A 80 -7.63 -14.26 -13.83
C LYS A 80 -6.26 -14.94 -13.64
N PRO A 81 -6.08 -15.78 -12.59
CA PRO A 81 -4.82 -16.49 -12.36
C PRO A 81 -4.29 -17.22 -13.60
N GLU A 82 -5.18 -17.86 -14.35
CA GLU A 82 -4.86 -18.62 -15.57
C GLU A 82 -4.21 -17.73 -16.63
N GLU A 83 -4.66 -16.48 -16.76
CA GLU A 83 -4.10 -15.52 -17.72
C GLU A 83 -2.66 -15.17 -17.38
N TYR A 84 -2.31 -15.01 -16.10
CA TYR A 84 -0.90 -14.80 -15.70
C TYR A 84 -0.02 -16.01 -16.01
N TYR A 85 -0.52 -17.22 -15.80
CA TYR A 85 0.26 -18.43 -16.11
C TYR A 85 0.46 -18.61 -17.62
N LYS A 86 -0.50 -18.19 -18.46
CA LYS A 86 -0.31 -18.16 -19.92
C LYS A 86 0.83 -17.22 -20.33
N LEU A 87 1.06 -16.11 -19.61
CA LEU A 87 2.20 -15.21 -19.89
C LEU A 87 3.55 -15.93 -19.75
N LEU A 88 3.66 -16.88 -18.80
CA LEU A 88 4.89 -17.65 -18.57
C LEU A 88 5.15 -18.71 -19.65
N GLN A 89 4.16 -19.03 -20.48
CA GLN A 89 4.31 -19.99 -21.58
C GLN A 89 4.89 -19.33 -22.84
N CYS A 90 4.90 -18.00 -22.91
CA CYS A 90 5.48 -17.27 -24.02
C CYS A 90 7.00 -17.36 -23.98
N ASN A 91 7.62 -17.74 -25.10
CA ASN A 91 9.08 -17.76 -25.16
C ASN A 91 9.66 -16.33 -25.13
N MET A 92 10.91 -16.20 -24.68
CA MET A 92 11.55 -14.88 -24.51
C MET A 92 11.73 -14.11 -25.82
N GLU A 93 11.90 -14.79 -26.95
CA GLU A 93 12.04 -14.14 -28.25
C GLU A 93 10.74 -13.45 -28.65
N GLU A 94 9.61 -14.15 -28.47
CA GLU A 94 8.26 -13.65 -28.69
C GLU A 94 7.94 -12.45 -27.79
N LEU A 95 8.26 -12.54 -26.49
CA LEU A 95 8.08 -11.44 -25.54
C LEU A 95 8.88 -10.18 -25.93
N ASN A 96 10.13 -10.35 -26.39
CA ASN A 96 10.99 -9.23 -26.76
C ASN A 96 10.61 -8.58 -28.09
N LYS A 97 10.17 -9.37 -29.07
CA LYS A 97 9.89 -8.90 -30.44
C LYS A 97 8.44 -8.46 -30.62
N ASN A 98 7.49 -9.28 -30.17
CA ASN A 98 6.08 -9.17 -30.54
C ASN A 98 5.17 -8.84 -29.36
N ARG A 99 5.51 -9.28 -28.14
CA ARG A 99 4.67 -9.16 -26.94
C ARG A 99 5.32 -8.34 -25.83
N ARG A 100 5.81 -7.15 -26.21
CA ARG A 100 6.45 -6.20 -25.28
C ARG A 100 5.49 -5.73 -24.17
N ASP A 101 4.20 -5.71 -24.44
CA ASP A 101 3.12 -5.45 -23.48
C ASP A 101 3.12 -6.45 -22.32
N GLN A 102 3.19 -7.74 -22.65
CA GLN A 102 3.27 -8.82 -21.65
C GLN A 102 4.61 -8.81 -20.91
N LEU A 103 5.71 -8.53 -21.63
CA LEU A 103 7.03 -8.39 -21.02
C LEU A 103 7.06 -7.26 -19.97
N ALA A 104 6.49 -6.10 -20.31
CA ALA A 104 6.40 -4.96 -19.42
C ALA A 104 5.61 -5.32 -18.15
N LEU A 105 4.49 -6.04 -18.30
CA LEU A 105 3.69 -6.51 -17.17
C LEU A 105 4.49 -7.45 -16.27
N LEU A 106 5.15 -8.48 -16.82
CA LEU A 106 5.97 -9.42 -16.05
C LEU A 106 7.07 -8.70 -15.26
N LEU A 107 7.76 -7.73 -15.89
CA LEU A 107 8.77 -6.92 -15.23
C LEU A 107 8.18 -6.05 -14.10
N SER A 108 7.00 -5.47 -14.29
CA SER A 108 6.33 -4.67 -13.24
C SER A 108 5.87 -5.53 -12.05
N ILE A 109 5.39 -6.75 -12.30
CA ILE A 109 5.04 -7.73 -11.25
C ILE A 109 6.27 -8.08 -10.43
N GLN A 110 7.37 -8.43 -11.11
CA GLN A 110 8.65 -8.73 -10.48
C GLN A 110 9.16 -7.55 -9.64
N THR A 111 9.05 -6.32 -10.17
CA THR A 111 9.46 -5.09 -9.47
C THR A 111 8.76 -4.95 -8.11
N ILE A 112 7.42 -5.07 -8.06
CA ILE A 112 6.71 -4.93 -6.78
C ILE A 112 7.01 -6.10 -5.85
N CYS A 113 7.09 -7.32 -6.38
CA CYS A 113 7.44 -8.49 -5.59
C CYS A 113 8.84 -8.35 -4.96
N GLU A 114 9.82 -7.81 -5.69
CA GLU A 114 11.16 -7.50 -5.17
C GLU A 114 11.11 -6.45 -4.06
N GLN A 115 10.33 -5.38 -4.25
CA GLN A 115 10.17 -4.33 -3.27
C GLN A 115 9.49 -4.84 -1.99
N ILE A 116 8.37 -5.56 -2.10
CA ILE A 116 7.63 -6.13 -0.97
C ILE A 116 8.51 -7.10 -0.20
N PHE A 117 9.41 -7.85 -0.83
CA PHE A 117 10.29 -8.79 -0.11
C PHE A 117 11.58 -8.15 0.43
N GLY A 118 11.77 -6.83 0.27
CA GLY A 118 12.91 -6.11 0.84
C GLY A 118 14.18 -6.17 -0.01
N PHE A 119 14.03 -6.23 -1.33
CA PHE A 119 15.12 -6.16 -2.30
C PHE A 119 15.03 -4.88 -3.16
N PRO A 120 15.14 -3.67 -2.55
CA PRO A 120 14.86 -2.41 -3.23
C PRO A 120 15.83 -2.12 -4.39
N ASP A 121 17.09 -2.51 -4.26
CA ASP A 121 18.08 -2.30 -5.33
C ASP A 121 17.81 -3.18 -6.55
N LEU A 122 17.31 -4.40 -6.33
CA LEU A 122 16.88 -5.29 -7.40
C LEU A 122 15.58 -4.78 -8.03
N ALA A 123 14.61 -4.36 -7.20
CA ALA A 123 13.37 -3.74 -7.64
C ALA A 123 13.65 -2.52 -8.53
N GLU A 124 14.61 -1.66 -8.15
CA GLU A 124 15.00 -0.50 -8.96
C GLU A 124 15.60 -0.89 -10.32
N GLN A 125 16.46 -1.92 -10.36
CA GLN A 125 17.00 -2.43 -11.61
C GLN A 125 15.89 -2.97 -12.52
N THR A 126 14.96 -3.74 -11.97
CA THR A 126 13.81 -4.29 -12.70
C THR A 126 12.86 -3.19 -13.16
N ALA A 127 12.60 -2.17 -12.33
CA ALA A 127 11.79 -1.00 -12.66
C ALA A 127 12.39 -0.22 -13.83
N ARG A 128 13.71 0.01 -13.83
CA ARG A 128 14.42 0.68 -14.95
C ARG A 128 14.26 -0.11 -16.24
N LYS A 129 14.35 -1.44 -16.20
CA LYS A 129 14.10 -2.31 -17.36
C LYS A 129 12.64 -2.23 -17.83
N CYS A 130 11.68 -2.32 -16.90
CA CYS A 130 10.26 -2.15 -17.20
C CYS A 130 10.00 -0.82 -17.90
N LYS A 131 10.54 0.28 -17.37
CA LYS A 131 10.43 1.63 -17.94
C LYS A 131 10.96 1.70 -19.38
N LYS A 132 12.13 1.10 -19.68
CA LYS A 132 12.66 1.01 -21.05
C LYS A 132 11.67 0.33 -22.01
N VAL A 133 11.04 -0.77 -21.59
CA VAL A 133 10.06 -1.50 -22.42
C VAL A 133 8.78 -0.65 -22.60
N VAL A 134 8.28 -0.07 -21.52
CA VAL A 134 7.06 0.74 -21.48
C VAL A 134 7.16 2.00 -22.35
N MET A 135 8.35 2.60 -22.52
CA MET A 135 8.54 3.74 -23.42
C MET A 135 8.13 3.46 -24.87
N HIS A 136 8.14 2.19 -25.30
CA HIS A 136 7.70 1.77 -26.63
C HIS A 136 6.19 1.50 -26.71
N LEU A 137 5.47 1.58 -25.59
CA LEU A 137 4.06 1.23 -25.44
C LEU A 137 3.21 2.41 -24.94
N TYR A 138 3.83 3.59 -24.81
CA TYR A 138 3.22 4.75 -24.15
C TYR A 138 1.92 5.22 -24.81
N ASP A 139 1.76 4.96 -26.11
CA ASP A 139 0.58 5.33 -26.90
C ASP A 139 -0.53 4.26 -26.92
N ASP A 140 -0.27 3.05 -26.42
CA ASP A 140 -1.26 1.96 -26.38
C ASP A 140 -2.17 2.02 -25.14
N PHE A 141 -2.89 3.14 -25.00
CA PHE A 141 -3.84 3.38 -23.90
C PHE A 141 -5.08 2.47 -23.93
N SER A 142 -5.17 1.53 -24.89
CA SER A 142 -6.26 0.57 -24.99
C SER A 142 -5.88 -0.80 -24.43
N ASN A 143 -4.59 -1.00 -24.13
CA ASN A 143 -4.06 -2.30 -23.78
C ASN A 143 -4.11 -2.53 -22.26
N PRO A 144 -4.89 -3.51 -21.79
CA PRO A 144 -5.04 -3.81 -20.37
C PRO A 144 -3.73 -4.26 -19.71
N PHE A 145 -2.81 -4.92 -20.45
CA PHE A 145 -1.49 -5.29 -19.92
C PHE A 145 -0.65 -4.04 -19.64
N VAL A 146 -0.71 -3.05 -20.53
CA VAL A 146 -0.01 -1.76 -20.39
C VAL A 146 -0.61 -0.96 -19.24
N ALA A 147 -1.93 -0.90 -19.12
CA ALA A 147 -2.60 -0.23 -18.00
C ALA A 147 -2.24 -0.87 -16.64
N CYS A 148 -2.23 -2.20 -16.55
CA CYS A 148 -1.82 -2.92 -15.33
C CYS A 148 -0.34 -2.68 -15.02
N THR A 149 0.51 -2.62 -16.06
CA THR A 149 1.92 -2.23 -15.91
C THR A 149 2.06 -0.83 -15.32
N PHE A 150 1.32 0.16 -15.83
CA PHE A 150 1.33 1.52 -15.29
C PHE A 150 0.87 1.56 -13.84
N LEU A 151 -0.19 0.83 -13.48
CA LEU A 151 -0.65 0.75 -12.10
C LEU A 151 0.40 0.16 -11.16
N ASN A 152 1.10 -0.88 -11.63
CA ASN A 152 2.17 -1.50 -10.86
C ASN A 152 3.36 -0.56 -10.68
N MET A 153 3.78 0.14 -11.76
CA MET A 153 4.85 1.13 -11.69
C MET A 153 4.47 2.31 -10.81
N ALA A 154 3.22 2.79 -10.86
CA ALA A 154 2.72 3.82 -9.95
C ALA A 154 2.86 3.39 -8.48
N THR A 155 2.49 2.14 -8.19
CA THR A 155 2.60 1.56 -6.84
C THR A 155 4.06 1.50 -6.39
N TYR A 156 4.96 1.01 -7.25
CA TYR A 156 6.40 0.99 -6.98
C TYR A 156 6.95 2.40 -6.69
N TYR A 157 6.68 3.38 -7.55
CA TYR A 157 7.21 4.74 -7.38
C TYR A 157 6.62 5.46 -6.15
N SER A 158 5.34 5.20 -5.82
CA SER A 158 4.75 5.69 -4.57
C SER A 158 5.49 5.15 -3.35
N ALA A 159 5.94 3.90 -3.43
CA ALA A 159 6.65 3.20 -2.36
C ALA A 159 8.13 3.63 -2.23
N GLU A 160 8.73 4.10 -3.33
CA GLU A 160 10.06 4.73 -3.34
C GLU A 160 10.02 6.18 -2.86
N GLY A 161 8.85 6.84 -2.87
CA GLY A 161 8.70 8.26 -2.59
C GLY A 161 8.86 9.17 -3.80
N ASP A 162 8.87 8.63 -5.02
CA ASP A 162 8.84 9.41 -6.27
C ASP A 162 7.38 9.72 -6.65
N ILE A 163 6.80 10.67 -5.92
CA ILE A 163 5.38 11.03 -6.00
C ILE A 163 5.00 11.55 -7.40
N GLU A 164 5.89 12.32 -8.04
CA GLU A 164 5.64 12.87 -9.37
C GLU A 164 5.53 11.76 -10.42
N MET A 165 6.46 10.80 -10.42
CA MET A 165 6.41 9.70 -11.37
C MET A 165 5.21 8.78 -11.10
N ALA A 166 4.90 8.52 -9.83
CA ALA A 166 3.72 7.75 -9.46
C ALA A 166 2.42 8.39 -9.97
N ARG A 167 2.23 9.70 -9.75
CA ARG A 167 1.07 10.45 -10.28
C ARG A 167 0.99 10.42 -11.80
N GLY A 168 2.13 10.53 -12.48
CA GLY A 168 2.22 10.41 -13.93
C GLY A 168 1.66 9.09 -14.43
N TYR A 169 2.05 7.97 -13.81
CA TYR A 169 1.50 6.65 -14.16
C TYR A 169 0.02 6.49 -13.79
N ILE A 170 -0.42 7.02 -12.64
CA ILE A 170 -1.83 7.00 -12.23
C ILE A 170 -2.70 7.70 -13.28
N ALA A 171 -2.29 8.85 -13.80
CA ALA A 171 -3.04 9.57 -14.84
C ALA A 171 -3.22 8.73 -16.12
N LEU A 172 -2.23 7.91 -16.49
CA LEU A 172 -2.34 7.00 -17.63
C LEU A 172 -3.35 5.88 -17.37
N VAL A 173 -3.38 5.35 -16.15
CA VAL A 173 -4.35 4.34 -15.71
C VAL A 173 -5.77 4.92 -15.69
N GLU A 174 -5.94 6.14 -15.19
CA GLU A 174 -7.24 6.82 -15.18
C GLU A 174 -7.77 7.04 -16.60
N ASN A 175 -6.92 7.48 -17.53
CA ASN A 175 -7.30 7.59 -18.94
C ASN A 175 -7.70 6.23 -19.56
N PHE A 176 -7.05 5.12 -19.17
CA PHE A 176 -7.49 3.78 -19.58
C PHE A 176 -8.88 3.46 -19.00
N ILE A 177 -9.09 3.69 -17.70
CA ILE A 177 -10.38 3.45 -17.03
C ILE A 177 -11.49 4.26 -17.69
N ASP A 178 -11.28 5.54 -17.98
CA ASP A 178 -12.27 6.43 -18.57
C ASP A 178 -12.68 6.02 -19.99
N ARG A 179 -11.75 5.42 -20.75
CA ARG A 179 -12.03 4.91 -22.11
C ARG A 179 -12.77 3.59 -22.11
N MET A 180 -12.61 2.80 -21.05
CA MET A 180 -13.29 1.52 -20.90
C MET A 180 -14.76 1.78 -20.56
N LYS A 181 -15.62 1.77 -21.59
CA LYS A 181 -17.08 1.84 -21.47
C LYS A 181 -17.71 0.54 -20.94
N LEU A 182 -17.03 -0.14 -20.02
CA LEU A 182 -17.52 -1.40 -19.47
C LEU A 182 -18.61 -1.11 -18.46
N THR A 183 -19.76 -1.72 -18.68
CA THR A 183 -20.98 -1.65 -17.85
C THR A 183 -20.96 -2.67 -16.70
N SER A 184 -19.79 -3.20 -16.36
CA SER A 184 -19.61 -4.38 -15.54
C SER A 184 -20.34 -4.31 -14.21
N GLN A 185 -21.01 -5.40 -13.89
CA GLN A 185 -21.35 -5.73 -12.51
C GLN A 185 -20.05 -5.90 -11.69
N LEU A 186 -20.19 -5.83 -10.36
CA LEU A 186 -19.08 -5.88 -9.41
C LEU A 186 -18.16 -7.08 -9.62
N PHE A 187 -16.88 -6.80 -9.86
CA PHE A 187 -15.78 -7.78 -9.92
C PHE A 187 -15.92 -8.93 -10.93
N GLU A 188 -16.75 -8.76 -11.95
CA GLU A 188 -16.75 -9.68 -13.07
C GLU A 188 -15.52 -9.46 -13.94
N TYR A 189 -14.95 -10.57 -14.41
CA TYR A 189 -13.94 -10.50 -15.44
C TYR A 189 -14.64 -10.42 -16.78
N GLU A 190 -14.32 -9.38 -17.53
CA GLU A 190 -14.86 -9.21 -18.87
C GLU A 190 -13.83 -9.56 -19.92
N LEU A 191 -14.28 -10.28 -20.94
CA LEU A 191 -13.46 -10.59 -22.09
C LEU A 191 -13.21 -9.30 -22.88
N ILE A 192 -11.94 -8.92 -23.04
CA ILE A 192 -11.53 -7.85 -23.95
C ILE A 192 -11.18 -8.50 -25.30
N PRO A 193 -12.07 -8.45 -26.32
CA PRO A 193 -11.95 -9.32 -27.49
C PRO A 193 -10.68 -9.06 -28.31
N LYS A 194 -10.23 -7.80 -28.36
CA LYS A 194 -8.99 -7.40 -29.05
C LYS A 194 -7.76 -8.18 -28.56
N PHE A 195 -7.74 -8.53 -27.27
CA PHE A 195 -6.60 -9.21 -26.64
C PHE A 195 -6.92 -10.66 -26.27
N ASN A 196 -8.19 -11.08 -26.37
CA ASN A 196 -8.68 -12.39 -25.96
C ASN A 196 -8.31 -12.73 -24.51
N ILE A 197 -8.53 -11.78 -23.59
CA ILE A 197 -8.24 -11.94 -22.17
C ILE A 197 -9.41 -11.51 -21.31
N GLU A 198 -9.52 -12.14 -20.15
CA GLU A 198 -10.49 -11.80 -19.12
C GLU A 198 -9.88 -10.82 -18.11
N PHE A 199 -10.50 -9.65 -17.98
CA PHE A 199 -9.96 -8.51 -17.23
C PHE A 199 -10.98 -7.94 -16.24
N CYS A 200 -10.55 -7.65 -15.03
CA CYS A 200 -11.37 -7.07 -13.96
C CYS A 200 -11.08 -5.58 -13.83
N ILE A 201 -11.86 -4.75 -14.54
CA ILE A 201 -11.75 -3.29 -14.48
C ILE A 201 -12.03 -2.74 -13.07
N THR A 202 -12.90 -3.40 -12.32
CA THR A 202 -13.28 -3.06 -10.94
C THR A 202 -12.06 -3.12 -10.01
N SER A 203 -11.20 -4.13 -10.16
CA SER A 203 -9.94 -4.22 -9.41
C SER A 203 -9.05 -3.02 -9.67
N MET A 204 -8.87 -2.65 -10.95
CA MET A 204 -8.08 -1.48 -11.34
C MET A 204 -8.68 -0.17 -10.82
N LYS A 205 -10.01 -0.02 -10.90
CA LYS A 205 -10.77 1.12 -10.35
C LYS A 205 -10.59 1.30 -8.84
N ILE A 206 -10.42 0.22 -8.09
CA ILE A 206 -10.20 0.26 -6.64
C ILE A 206 -8.74 0.54 -6.30
N VAL A 207 -7.79 -0.17 -6.94
CA VAL A 207 -6.37 -0.04 -6.61
C VAL A 207 -5.82 1.33 -7.02
N THR A 208 -6.29 1.93 -8.12
CA THR A 208 -5.82 3.23 -8.60
C THR A 208 -5.94 4.37 -7.56
N PRO A 209 -7.13 4.67 -7.01
CA PRO A 209 -7.27 5.72 -6.02
C PRO A 209 -6.65 5.34 -4.67
N ILE A 210 -6.56 4.05 -4.33
CA ILE A 210 -5.80 3.58 -3.16
C ILE A 210 -4.30 3.90 -3.32
N THR A 211 -3.69 3.61 -4.47
CA THR A 211 -2.30 3.98 -4.76
C THR A 211 -2.13 5.50 -4.73
N SER A 212 -3.16 6.27 -5.11
CA SER A 212 -3.13 7.72 -5.00
C SER A 212 -3.00 8.22 -3.55
N LEU A 213 -3.50 7.48 -2.55
CA LEU A 213 -3.33 7.84 -1.12
C LEU A 213 -1.86 7.89 -0.71
N ALA A 214 -1.03 7.00 -1.26
CA ALA A 214 0.42 6.98 -1.02
C ALA A 214 1.14 8.17 -1.65
N CYS A 215 0.49 8.86 -2.59
CA CYS A 215 1.05 9.92 -3.40
C CYS A 215 0.47 11.31 -3.04
N CYS A 216 -0.18 11.47 -1.89
CA CYS A 216 -0.77 12.76 -1.50
C CYS A 216 0.31 13.78 -1.09
N ASP A 217 0.08 15.07 -1.35
CA ASP A 217 1.02 16.15 -0.94
C ASP A 217 1.11 16.27 0.59
N SER A 218 0.04 15.88 1.29
CA SER A 218 -0.07 15.89 2.74
C SER A 218 0.50 14.65 3.44
N TYR A 219 1.25 13.81 2.71
CA TYR A 219 1.83 12.57 3.22
C TYR A 219 2.54 12.76 4.58
N PRO A 220 2.27 11.91 5.60
CA PRO A 220 1.51 10.66 5.56
C PRO A 220 0.01 10.80 5.78
N ILE A 221 -0.55 12.01 5.84
CA ILE A 221 -1.99 12.23 6.01
C ILE A 221 -2.64 12.24 4.63
N PRO A 222 -3.55 11.30 4.31
CA PRO A 222 -4.28 11.31 3.04
C PRO A 222 -5.05 12.61 2.83
N ASP A 223 -5.08 13.09 1.58
CA ASP A 223 -5.87 14.27 1.25
C ASP A 223 -7.38 13.93 1.21
N VAL A 224 -8.20 14.93 1.53
CA VAL A 224 -9.66 14.82 1.54
C VAL A 224 -10.24 14.54 0.13
N PRO A 225 -9.74 15.17 -0.97
CA PRO A 225 -10.22 14.89 -2.31
C PRO A 225 -10.09 13.43 -2.74
N ILE A 226 -8.94 12.77 -2.47
CA ILE A 226 -8.70 11.36 -2.79
C ILE A 226 -9.62 10.49 -1.94
N LEU A 227 -9.75 10.75 -0.63
CA LEU A 227 -10.71 10.02 0.21
C LEU A 227 -12.15 10.15 -0.34
N THR A 228 -12.53 11.33 -0.83
CA THR A 228 -13.83 11.56 -1.46
C THR A 228 -13.98 10.80 -2.78
N LYS A 229 -12.93 10.77 -3.61
CA LYS A 229 -12.91 10.04 -4.89
C LYS A 229 -13.09 8.54 -4.66
N ILE A 230 -12.34 8.01 -3.69
CA ILE A 230 -12.46 6.63 -3.25
C ILE A 230 -13.89 6.35 -2.79
N PHE A 231 -14.42 7.14 -1.86
CA PHE A 231 -15.78 6.97 -1.37
C PHE A 231 -16.80 6.96 -2.51
N GLY A 232 -16.74 7.94 -3.42
CA GLY A 232 -17.64 8.01 -4.58
C GLY A 232 -17.54 6.79 -5.50
N LEU A 233 -16.33 6.24 -5.69
CA LEU A 233 -16.12 5.02 -6.45
C LEU A 233 -16.78 3.81 -5.78
N LEU A 234 -16.55 3.63 -4.49
CA LEU A 234 -17.13 2.54 -3.70
C LEU A 234 -18.65 2.59 -3.69
N SER A 235 -19.18 3.79 -3.48
CA SER A 235 -20.60 4.12 -3.55
C SER A 235 -21.23 3.79 -4.90
N SER A 236 -20.55 4.11 -6.00
CA SER A 236 -21.06 3.88 -7.36
C SER A 236 -21.11 2.40 -7.77
N MET A 237 -20.40 1.54 -7.03
CA MET A 237 -20.30 0.15 -7.39
C MET A 237 -21.55 -0.68 -7.05
N HIS A 238 -22.59 -0.11 -6.42
CA HIS A 238 -23.81 -0.85 -5.99
C HIS A 238 -23.48 -2.12 -5.18
N VAL A 239 -22.45 -2.00 -4.35
CA VAL A 239 -21.92 -3.06 -3.47
C VAL A 239 -22.93 -3.45 -2.40
N PHE A 240 -23.89 -2.56 -2.15
CA PHE A 240 -24.89 -2.69 -1.11
C PHE A 240 -26.17 -3.30 -1.67
N HIS A 241 -26.78 -4.19 -0.88
CA HIS A 241 -28.15 -4.60 -1.12
C HIS A 241 -29.05 -3.35 -1.23
N PRO A 242 -30.04 -3.28 -2.13
CA PRO A 242 -30.88 -2.10 -2.35
C PRO A 242 -31.52 -1.54 -1.07
N SER A 243 -31.80 -2.39 -0.09
CA SER A 243 -32.33 -1.99 1.24
C SER A 243 -31.30 -1.25 2.10
N TYR A 244 -30.04 -1.68 2.11
CA TYR A 244 -28.94 -0.95 2.75
C TYR A 244 -28.64 0.35 2.01
N GLU A 245 -28.76 0.35 0.68
CA GLU A 245 -28.54 1.52 -0.16
C GLU A 245 -29.45 2.68 0.27
N ILE A 246 -30.76 2.45 0.42
CA ILE A 246 -31.71 3.52 0.71
C ILE A 246 -31.52 4.09 2.13
N GLU A 247 -31.32 3.26 3.15
CA GLU A 247 -31.11 3.74 4.52
C GLU A 247 -29.72 4.37 4.72
N PHE A 248 -28.69 3.78 4.12
CA PHE A 248 -27.32 4.29 4.17
C PHE A 248 -27.22 5.62 3.43
N TRP A 249 -27.74 5.74 2.21
CA TRP A 249 -27.67 6.99 1.46
C TRP A 249 -28.52 8.09 2.10
N ASN A 250 -29.71 7.77 2.61
CA ASN A 250 -30.57 8.77 3.25
C ASN A 250 -30.03 9.25 4.60
N ASN A 251 -29.26 8.43 5.33
CA ASN A 251 -28.69 8.80 6.62
C ASN A 251 -27.23 9.30 6.55
N ASN A 252 -26.46 8.90 5.52
CA ASN A 252 -25.00 9.07 5.49
C ASN A 252 -24.44 9.95 4.37
N LEU A 253 -25.29 10.53 3.50
CA LEU A 253 -24.94 11.66 2.60
C LEU A 253 -24.77 12.98 3.35
N SER A 254 -24.08 12.96 4.48
CA SER A 254 -23.71 14.21 5.12
C SER A 254 -22.64 14.94 4.29
N PRO A 255 -22.71 16.27 4.18
CA PRO A 255 -21.71 17.07 3.50
C PRO A 255 -20.36 17.10 4.24
N THR A 256 -20.29 16.59 5.47
CA THR A 256 -19.09 16.71 6.31
C THR A 256 -18.10 15.57 6.06
N ILE A 257 -16.81 15.92 6.05
CA ILE A 257 -15.68 14.97 5.90
C ILE A 257 -15.75 13.89 6.99
N GLU A 258 -16.19 14.30 8.18
CA GLU A 258 -16.42 13.42 9.32
C GLU A 258 -17.32 12.22 9.03
N ASN A 259 -18.51 12.43 8.47
CA ASN A 259 -19.42 11.33 8.15
C ASN A 259 -18.89 10.51 6.98
N ARG A 260 -18.17 11.11 6.03
CA ARG A 260 -17.52 10.36 4.95
C ARG A 260 -16.44 9.43 5.48
N ILE A 261 -15.67 9.83 6.49
CA ILE A 261 -14.69 8.96 7.14
C ILE A 261 -15.36 7.85 7.93
N ASN A 262 -16.47 8.13 8.63
CA ASN A 262 -17.28 7.08 9.28
C ASN A 262 -17.80 6.07 8.24
N ASN A 263 -18.17 6.54 7.04
CA ASN A 263 -18.60 5.70 5.94
C ASN A 263 -17.45 4.99 5.21
N LEU A 264 -16.17 5.25 5.49
CA LEU A 264 -15.07 4.49 4.89
C LEU A 264 -15.00 3.04 5.42
N GLU A 265 -15.84 2.67 6.37
CA GLU A 265 -16.22 1.27 6.67
C GLU A 265 -16.67 0.50 5.40
N ILE A 266 -17.07 1.17 4.32
CA ILE A 266 -17.31 0.53 3.02
C ILE A 266 -16.08 -0.23 2.48
N PHE A 267 -14.85 0.17 2.83
CA PHE A 267 -13.67 -0.65 2.50
C PHE A 267 -13.67 -1.99 3.21
N SER A 268 -14.17 -2.04 4.44
CA SER A 268 -14.42 -3.27 5.19
C SER A 268 -15.40 -4.18 4.45
N VAL A 269 -16.38 -3.57 3.78
CA VAL A 269 -17.40 -4.26 2.97
C VAL A 269 -16.81 -4.77 1.66
N LEU A 270 -15.94 -4.01 0.99
CA LEU A 270 -15.19 -4.53 -0.17
C LEU A 270 -14.26 -5.69 0.21
N ALA A 271 -13.55 -5.57 1.33
CA ALA A 271 -12.72 -6.64 1.86
C ALA A 271 -13.57 -7.89 2.16
N ALA A 272 -14.72 -7.71 2.83
CA ALA A 272 -15.67 -8.78 3.14
C ALA A 272 -16.29 -9.44 1.90
N ILE A 273 -16.58 -8.67 0.84
CA ILE A 273 -17.13 -9.22 -0.41
C ILE A 273 -16.10 -10.10 -1.14
N TYR A 274 -14.82 -9.84 -0.95
CA TYR A 274 -13.76 -10.69 -1.47
C TYR A 274 -13.49 -11.95 -0.64
N GLU A 275 -13.82 -11.95 0.65
CA GLU A 275 -13.45 -13.05 1.57
C GLU A 275 -13.85 -14.43 1.07
N ASN A 276 -14.92 -14.56 0.28
CA ASN A 276 -15.36 -15.85 -0.25
C ASN A 276 -14.47 -16.42 -1.37
N LYS A 277 -13.68 -15.60 -2.08
CA LYS A 277 -12.82 -16.02 -3.20
C LYS A 277 -11.33 -15.99 -2.87
N LEU A 278 -10.97 -15.49 -1.68
CA LEU A 278 -9.59 -15.31 -1.25
C LEU A 278 -8.97 -16.59 -0.68
N THR A 279 -7.66 -16.77 -0.89
CA THR A 279 -6.88 -17.77 -0.14
C THR A 279 -6.72 -17.35 1.31
N ASP A 280 -6.50 -18.29 2.23
CA ASP A 280 -6.32 -18.00 3.66
C ASP A 280 -5.27 -16.93 3.95
N VAL A 281 -4.18 -16.92 3.17
CA VAL A 281 -3.12 -15.91 3.28
C VAL A 281 -3.65 -14.54 2.91
N SER A 282 -4.36 -14.46 1.78
CA SER A 282 -4.94 -13.20 1.31
C SER A 282 -5.99 -12.69 2.29
N LYS A 283 -6.83 -13.57 2.87
CA LYS A 283 -7.80 -13.22 3.91
C LYS A 283 -7.11 -12.62 5.14
N LYS A 284 -6.13 -13.31 5.71
CA LYS A 284 -5.40 -12.82 6.88
C LYS A 284 -4.64 -11.51 6.60
N LEU A 285 -4.04 -11.37 5.42
CA LEU A 285 -3.37 -10.13 5.02
C LEU A 285 -4.38 -8.99 4.86
N MET A 286 -5.56 -9.28 4.30
CA MET A 286 -6.66 -8.33 4.15
C MET A 286 -7.22 -7.92 5.52
N GLU A 287 -7.40 -8.85 6.46
CA GLU A 287 -7.85 -8.58 7.83
C GLU A 287 -6.90 -7.61 8.54
N VAL A 288 -5.59 -7.90 8.52
CA VAL A 288 -4.58 -7.01 9.12
C VAL A 288 -4.59 -5.64 8.42
N THR A 289 -4.66 -5.62 7.09
CA THR A 289 -4.70 -4.39 6.30
C THR A 289 -5.93 -3.55 6.63
N LYS A 290 -7.10 -4.18 6.73
CA LYS A 290 -8.38 -3.56 7.10
C LYS A 290 -8.30 -2.94 8.49
N GLU A 291 -7.76 -3.67 9.47
CA GLU A 291 -7.59 -3.16 10.82
C GLU A 291 -6.64 -1.96 10.86
N VAL A 292 -5.49 -2.03 10.19
CA VAL A 292 -4.56 -0.88 10.12
C VAL A 292 -5.22 0.32 9.46
N PHE A 293 -5.93 0.09 8.36
CA PHE A 293 -6.64 1.14 7.63
C PHE A 293 -7.72 1.80 8.49
N PHE A 294 -8.55 1.02 9.18
CA PHE A 294 -9.63 1.52 10.04
C PHE A 294 -9.09 2.35 11.21
N ASN A 295 -8.11 1.82 11.95
CA ASN A 295 -7.49 2.54 13.06
C ASN A 295 -6.77 3.80 12.54
N GLY A 296 -6.11 3.72 11.39
CA GLY A 296 -5.48 4.85 10.71
C GLY A 296 -6.44 5.96 10.30
N LEU A 297 -7.58 5.61 9.72
CA LEU A 297 -8.62 6.58 9.37
C LEU A 297 -9.18 7.28 10.60
N ASN A 298 -9.38 6.55 11.69
CA ASN A 298 -9.81 7.13 12.96
C ASN A 298 -8.77 8.12 13.51
N ILE A 299 -7.48 7.83 13.38
CA ILE A 299 -6.38 8.77 13.71
C ILE A 299 -6.50 10.04 12.87
N ILE A 300 -6.62 9.92 11.55
CA ILE A 300 -6.73 11.07 10.64
C ILE A 300 -7.97 11.90 10.96
N ARG A 301 -9.11 11.25 11.20
CA ARG A 301 -10.36 11.89 11.62
C ARG A 301 -10.14 12.76 12.85
N LEU A 302 -9.53 12.19 13.89
CA LEU A 302 -9.24 12.90 15.14
C LEU A 302 -8.28 14.07 14.95
N ILE A 303 -7.24 13.91 14.10
CA ILE A 303 -6.29 14.99 13.78
C ILE A 303 -6.98 16.15 13.05
N LEU A 304 -7.79 15.86 12.02
CA LEU A 304 -8.52 16.90 11.29
C LEU A 304 -9.49 17.66 12.20
N HIS A 305 -10.11 16.94 13.13
CA HIS A 305 -11.01 17.48 14.12
C HIS A 305 -10.36 18.32 15.21
N ALA A 306 -9.12 18.02 15.59
CA ALA A 306 -8.45 18.70 16.69
C ALA A 306 -8.42 20.23 16.51
N SER A 307 -8.38 20.69 15.26
CA SER A 307 -8.44 22.12 14.91
C SER A 307 -9.76 22.83 15.24
N LYS A 308 -10.87 22.09 15.41
CA LYS A 308 -12.23 22.64 15.57
C LYS A 308 -12.78 22.46 16.99
N ILE A 309 -12.02 21.81 17.87
CA ILE A 309 -12.56 21.29 19.13
C ILE A 309 -12.16 22.19 20.30
N ASP A 310 -13.12 22.43 21.20
CA ASP A 310 -12.91 23.13 22.46
C ASP A 310 -11.91 22.36 23.36
N ASN A 311 -11.11 23.10 24.12
CA ASN A 311 -10.08 22.57 25.01
C ASN A 311 -10.62 21.51 25.98
N SER A 312 -11.90 21.63 26.36
CA SER A 312 -12.60 20.67 27.24
C SER A 312 -12.67 19.25 26.66
N LYS A 313 -12.71 19.09 25.33
CA LYS A 313 -12.77 17.79 24.64
C LYS A 313 -11.42 17.32 24.10
N LEU A 314 -10.41 18.18 24.13
CA LEU A 314 -9.07 17.87 23.62
C LEU A 314 -8.48 16.64 24.31
N TYR A 315 -8.59 16.56 25.65
CA TYR A 315 -8.07 15.42 26.41
C TYR A 315 -8.70 14.09 26.01
N ALA A 316 -10.03 14.04 25.81
CA ALA A 316 -10.72 12.83 25.40
C ALA A 316 -10.27 12.37 24.00
N ASN A 317 -10.11 13.31 23.07
CA ASN A 317 -9.62 13.00 21.72
C ASN A 317 -8.18 12.54 21.69
N THR A 318 -7.30 13.12 22.51
CA THR A 318 -5.92 12.65 22.65
C THR A 318 -5.88 11.20 23.12
N ARG A 319 -6.74 10.81 24.08
CA ARG A 319 -6.82 9.41 24.53
C ARG A 319 -7.36 8.47 23.46
N LEU A 320 -8.31 8.92 22.63
CA LEU A 320 -8.77 8.13 21.48
C LEU A 320 -7.67 7.99 20.43
N LEU A 321 -6.91 9.06 20.18
CA LEU A 321 -5.78 9.05 19.25
C LEU A 321 -4.71 8.05 19.69
N GLU A 322 -4.35 8.10 20.98
CA GLU A 322 -3.48 7.13 21.66
C GLU A 322 -4.00 5.69 21.49
N PHE A 323 -5.31 5.46 21.75
CA PHE A 323 -5.92 4.14 21.62
C PHE A 323 -5.77 3.54 20.21
N TYR A 324 -6.14 4.30 19.18
CA TYR A 324 -6.06 3.81 17.80
C TYR A 324 -4.60 3.60 17.35
N ALA A 325 -3.67 4.44 17.81
CA ALA A 325 -2.25 4.26 17.52
C ALA A 325 -1.69 2.97 18.16
N LEU A 326 -2.05 2.71 19.42
CA LEU A 326 -1.67 1.48 20.12
C LEU A 326 -2.23 0.22 19.44
N LYS A 327 -3.44 0.28 18.87
CA LYS A 327 -4.02 -0.82 18.09
C LYS A 327 -3.18 -1.15 16.86
N VAL A 328 -2.76 -0.14 16.09
CA VAL A 328 -1.88 -0.35 14.93
C VAL A 328 -0.51 -0.90 15.34
N SER A 329 0.09 -0.38 16.42
CA SER A 329 1.34 -0.93 16.95
C SER A 329 1.21 -2.38 17.42
N LYS A 330 0.06 -2.78 17.96
CA LYS A 330 -0.20 -4.19 18.31
C LYS A 330 -0.34 -5.08 17.07
N LEU A 331 -0.94 -4.58 15.99
CA LEU A 331 -1.04 -5.33 14.73
C LEU A 331 0.34 -5.63 14.11
N SER A 332 1.36 -4.82 14.42
CA SER A 332 2.74 -5.05 13.97
C SER A 332 3.37 -6.36 14.47
N GLU A 333 2.78 -6.98 15.51
CA GLU A 333 3.17 -8.29 16.01
C GLU A 333 2.77 -9.43 15.06
N ASN A 334 1.85 -9.17 14.12
CA ASN A 334 1.47 -10.15 13.12
C ASN A 334 2.57 -10.30 12.06
N ASN A 335 3.03 -11.54 11.81
CA ASN A 335 4.05 -11.85 10.81
C ASN A 335 3.70 -11.40 9.39
N LEU A 336 2.41 -11.19 9.08
CA LEU A 336 1.95 -10.69 7.78
C LEU A 336 2.07 -9.16 7.65
N PHE A 337 2.22 -8.44 8.76
CA PHE A 337 2.22 -6.97 8.79
C PHE A 337 3.31 -6.37 7.88
N ILE A 338 4.49 -6.99 7.81
CA ILE A 338 5.57 -6.50 6.95
C ILE A 338 5.25 -6.57 5.46
N TYR A 339 4.34 -7.47 5.05
CA TYR A 339 3.92 -7.65 3.66
C TYR A 339 2.75 -6.75 3.26
N MET A 340 2.34 -5.83 4.14
CA MET A 340 1.35 -4.82 3.78
C MET A 340 1.87 -3.96 2.63
N THR A 341 0.94 -3.61 1.77
CA THR A 341 1.18 -2.83 0.56
C THR A 341 1.50 -1.35 0.88
N PRO A 342 2.18 -0.63 -0.05
CA PRO A 342 2.67 0.72 0.20
C PRO A 342 1.60 1.74 0.62
N TYR A 343 0.37 1.60 0.12
CA TYR A 343 -0.71 2.54 0.41
C TYR A 343 -1.23 2.50 1.85
N VAL A 344 -0.96 1.42 2.59
CA VAL A 344 -1.33 1.31 4.01
C VAL A 344 -0.31 2.02 4.91
N MET A 345 0.90 2.27 4.40
CA MET A 345 2.02 2.80 5.19
C MET A 345 1.76 4.20 5.74
N SER A 346 0.96 5.01 5.06
CA SER A 346 0.52 6.32 5.54
C SER A 346 -0.16 6.23 6.92
N PHE A 347 -1.01 5.23 7.12
CA PHE A 347 -1.70 4.95 8.37
C PHE A 347 -0.75 4.41 9.45
N VAL A 348 0.15 3.50 9.07
CA VAL A 348 1.20 2.97 9.96
C VAL A 348 2.08 4.09 10.49
N LEU A 349 2.59 4.94 9.60
CA LEU A 349 3.45 6.06 9.98
C LEU A 349 2.71 7.11 10.82
N SER A 350 1.44 7.37 10.51
CA SER A 350 0.61 8.28 11.31
C SER A 350 0.45 7.77 12.74
N SER A 351 0.18 6.48 12.90
CA SER A 351 0.14 5.82 14.22
C SER A 351 1.46 5.93 14.97
N ILE A 352 2.57 5.58 14.33
CA ILE A 352 3.89 5.61 14.97
C ILE A 352 4.26 7.04 15.38
N LYS A 353 3.93 8.05 14.56
CA LYS A 353 4.13 9.45 14.91
C LYS A 353 3.31 9.87 16.14
N VAL A 354 2.08 9.38 16.30
CA VAL A 354 1.29 9.63 17.52
C VAL A 354 2.01 9.05 18.75
N ASN A 355 2.40 7.76 18.71
CA ASN A 355 3.13 7.14 19.83
C ASN A 355 4.44 7.86 20.14
N PHE A 356 5.15 8.28 19.09
CA PHE A 356 6.40 9.01 19.21
C PHE A 356 6.21 10.38 19.88
N GLU A 357 5.18 11.13 19.50
CA GLU A 357 4.84 12.40 20.16
C GLU A 357 4.45 12.20 21.63
N VAL A 358 3.75 11.12 21.97
CA VAL A 358 3.46 10.77 23.38
C VAL A 358 4.76 10.55 24.16
N CYS A 359 5.74 9.83 23.61
CA CYS A 359 7.06 9.70 24.25
C CYS A 359 7.75 11.06 24.44
N LYS A 360 7.70 11.96 23.45
CA LYS A 360 8.25 13.32 23.59
C LYS A 360 7.53 14.12 24.67
N MET A 361 6.22 13.96 24.83
CA MET A 361 5.45 14.59 25.92
C MET A 361 5.86 14.05 27.29
N ILE A 362 6.14 12.74 27.38
CA ILE A 362 6.65 12.12 28.61
C ILE A 362 8.03 12.70 28.97
N ASP A 363 8.95 12.82 28.00
CA ASP A 363 10.27 13.42 28.23
C ASP A 363 10.20 14.89 28.67
N ARG A 364 9.20 15.62 28.20
CA ARG A 364 8.92 17.01 28.62
C ARG A 364 8.22 17.11 29.98
N GLY A 365 7.77 15.99 30.57
CA GLY A 365 6.98 15.98 31.81
C GLY A 365 5.52 16.42 31.63
N GLU A 366 5.04 16.53 30.39
CA GLU A 366 3.64 16.87 30.07
C GLU A 366 2.69 15.67 30.20
N ARG A 367 3.25 14.45 30.15
CA ARG A 367 2.52 13.18 30.27
C ARG A 367 3.30 12.24 31.19
N VAL A 368 2.60 11.34 31.88
CA VAL A 368 3.24 10.32 32.73
C VAL A 368 3.24 9.00 31.96
N ASN A 369 4.36 8.28 31.97
CA ASN A 369 4.42 6.92 31.42
C ASN A 369 3.62 5.94 32.32
N LEU A 370 3.35 4.72 31.84
CA LEU A 370 2.66 3.68 32.63
C LEU A 370 1.26 4.12 33.08
N GLN A 371 0.56 4.87 32.24
CA GLN A 371 -0.83 5.27 32.48
C GLN A 371 -1.81 4.30 31.84
N THR A 372 -3.03 4.27 32.37
CA THR A 372 -4.12 3.46 31.83
C THR A 372 -4.63 4.03 30.52
N THR A 373 -4.76 3.15 29.52
CA THR A 373 -5.30 3.51 28.20
C THR A 373 -6.81 3.31 28.14
N LEU A 374 -7.43 3.52 26.98
CA LEU A 374 -8.82 3.16 26.73
C LEU A 374 -8.92 1.72 26.22
N VAL A 375 -10.07 1.08 26.43
CA VAL A 375 -10.48 -0.18 25.79
C VAL A 375 -11.86 0.03 25.19
N LEU A 376 -12.11 -0.61 24.05
CA LEU A 376 -13.43 -0.63 23.42
C LEU A 376 -14.17 -1.90 23.88
N ASN A 377 -15.19 -1.74 24.73
CA ASN A 377 -16.06 -2.81 25.22
C ASN A 377 -17.49 -2.52 24.77
N ASN A 378 -18.11 -3.43 24.01
CA ASN A 378 -19.48 -3.28 23.52
C ASN A 378 -19.75 -1.89 22.92
N GLU A 379 -18.87 -1.44 22.01
CA GLU A 379 -18.95 -0.12 21.34
C GLU A 379 -18.74 1.11 22.23
N MET A 380 -18.53 0.93 23.54
CA MET A 380 -18.22 2.01 24.47
C MET A 380 -16.73 2.02 24.85
N PHE A 381 -16.16 3.24 24.93
CA PHE A 381 -14.79 3.43 25.39
C PHE A 381 -14.74 3.49 26.92
N GLU A 382 -14.04 2.54 27.52
CA GLU A 382 -13.84 2.44 28.96
C GLU A 382 -12.36 2.58 29.31
N ASN A 383 -12.06 2.86 30.59
CA ASN A 383 -10.66 2.86 31.04
C ASN A 383 -10.16 1.42 31.17
N SER A 384 -9.02 1.15 30.54
CA SER A 384 -8.29 -0.11 30.74
C SER A 384 -7.75 -0.21 32.17
N THR A 385 -7.67 -1.43 32.69
CA THR A 385 -6.86 -1.74 33.87
C THR A 385 -5.39 -1.93 33.52
N GLU A 386 -5.08 -2.15 32.23
CA GLU A 386 -3.72 -2.31 31.74
C GLU A 386 -3.01 -0.94 31.65
N VAL A 387 -1.79 -0.89 32.18
CA VAL A 387 -0.89 0.26 32.06
C VAL A 387 -0.05 0.12 30.80
N VAL A 388 0.18 1.23 30.10
CA VAL A 388 0.95 1.24 28.85
C VAL A 388 2.33 1.86 29.09
N ASP A 389 3.37 1.10 28.77
CA ASP A 389 4.73 1.62 28.65
C ASP A 389 4.99 2.11 27.21
N TYR A 390 4.89 3.42 27.00
CA TYR A 390 5.05 4.01 25.68
C TYR A 390 6.46 3.86 25.10
N TYR A 391 7.50 3.72 25.94
CA TYR A 391 8.85 3.45 25.41
C TYR A 391 8.98 2.03 24.87
N SER A 392 8.32 1.06 25.53
CA SER A 392 8.22 -0.32 25.02
C SER A 392 7.44 -0.37 23.70
N VAL A 393 6.33 0.37 23.60
CA VAL A 393 5.56 0.54 22.36
C VAL A 393 6.43 1.14 21.26
N LEU A 394 7.12 2.26 21.53
CA LEU A 394 7.94 2.93 20.52
C LEU A 394 9.15 2.08 20.09
N ASN A 395 9.71 1.27 20.98
CA ASN A 395 10.77 0.32 20.62
C ASN A 395 10.25 -0.79 19.69
N ARG A 396 9.01 -1.24 19.87
CA ARG A 396 8.36 -2.16 18.92
C ARG A 396 8.14 -1.48 17.57
N ASP A 397 7.61 -0.26 17.58
CA ASP A 397 7.44 0.53 16.37
C ASP A 397 8.77 0.74 15.64
N LEU A 398 9.88 0.93 16.37
CA LEU A 398 11.22 1.04 15.80
C LEU A 398 11.64 -0.24 15.05
N GLU A 399 11.40 -1.42 15.62
CA GLU A 399 11.69 -2.70 14.95
C GLU A 399 10.82 -2.91 13.71
N THR A 400 9.56 -2.48 13.76
CA THR A 400 8.68 -2.47 12.59
C THR A 400 9.21 -1.53 11.51
N LEU A 401 9.57 -0.29 11.87
CA LEU A 401 10.15 0.70 10.95
C LEU A 401 11.44 0.19 10.32
N LYS A 402 12.29 -0.48 11.10
CA LYS A 402 13.52 -1.10 10.60
C LYS A 402 13.21 -2.13 9.50
N GLN A 403 12.23 -3.00 9.70
CA GLN A 403 11.83 -3.99 8.70
C GLN A 403 11.19 -3.35 7.46
N LEU A 404 10.31 -2.37 7.65
CA LEU A 404 9.65 -1.65 6.57
C LEU A 404 10.61 -0.76 5.77
N SER A 405 11.62 -0.17 6.41
CA SER A 405 12.63 0.66 5.74
C SER A 405 13.51 -0.11 4.75
N LYS A 406 13.61 -1.43 4.91
CA LYS A 406 14.25 -2.31 3.91
C LYS A 406 13.42 -2.45 2.63
N ARG A 407 12.11 -2.16 2.70
CA ARG A 407 11.13 -2.32 1.60
C ARG A 407 10.78 -0.96 0.97
N TYR A 408 10.65 0.08 1.79
CA TYR A 408 10.14 1.39 1.39
C TYR A 408 11.11 2.50 1.81
N ARG A 409 11.79 3.11 0.84
CA ARG A 409 12.92 4.03 1.10
C ARG A 409 12.51 5.27 1.91
N TYR A 410 11.30 5.81 1.73
CA TYR A 410 10.87 6.99 2.47
C TYR A 410 10.69 6.73 3.99
N ILE A 411 10.53 5.47 4.41
CA ILE A 411 10.37 5.11 5.83
C ILE A 411 11.68 5.30 6.60
N THR A 412 12.83 5.20 5.93
CA THR A 412 14.17 5.37 6.53
C THR A 412 14.30 6.68 7.31
N THR A 413 13.66 7.76 6.83
CA THR A 413 13.68 9.06 7.52
C THR A 413 13.09 8.98 8.93
N ILE A 414 11.89 8.40 9.05
CA ILE A 414 11.18 8.27 10.33
C ILE A 414 11.86 7.22 11.22
N TYR A 415 12.36 6.13 10.63
CA TYR A 415 13.19 5.15 11.34
C TYR A 415 14.38 5.83 12.04
N ASN A 416 15.15 6.64 11.31
CA ASN A 416 16.32 7.33 11.86
C ASN A 416 15.95 8.33 12.95
N GLU A 417 14.82 9.04 12.79
CA GLU A 417 14.31 9.99 13.80
C GLU A 417 13.98 9.29 15.12
N VAL A 418 13.17 8.22 15.05
CA VAL A 418 12.77 7.43 16.23
C VAL A 418 13.97 6.74 16.87
N ASN A 419 14.87 6.16 16.08
CA ASN A 419 16.09 5.51 16.56
C ASN A 419 16.99 6.50 17.33
N THR A 420 17.20 7.69 16.77
CA THR A 420 18.02 8.73 17.39
C THR A 420 17.42 9.17 18.73
N PHE A 421 16.11 9.36 18.79
CA PHE A 421 15.41 9.70 20.02
C PHE A 421 15.60 8.64 21.11
N LEU A 422 15.35 7.35 20.80
CA LEU A 422 15.49 6.27 21.76
C LEU A 422 16.93 6.07 22.25
N ASN A 423 17.92 6.21 21.36
CA ASN A 423 19.34 6.12 21.72
C ASN A 423 19.78 7.27 22.63
N ASN A 424 19.35 8.50 22.35
CA ASN A 424 19.65 9.66 23.21
C ASN A 424 19.09 9.45 24.62
N ARG A 425 17.85 8.95 24.72
CA ARG A 425 17.22 8.62 26.00
C ARG A 425 17.98 7.51 26.75
N ALA A 426 18.37 6.44 26.07
CA ALA A 426 19.15 5.36 26.67
C ALA A 426 20.48 5.87 27.26
N ASN A 427 21.16 6.77 26.55
CA ASN A 427 22.39 7.40 27.02
C ASN A 427 22.15 8.29 28.26
N MET A 428 21.06 9.06 28.30
CA MET A 428 20.70 9.87 29.48
C MET A 428 20.36 9.00 30.71
N CYS A 429 19.74 7.85 30.52
CA CYS A 429 19.49 6.90 31.61
C CYS A 429 20.80 6.27 32.12
N GLN A 430 21.73 5.91 31.23
CA GLN A 430 23.02 5.32 31.61
C GLN A 430 23.92 6.29 32.37
N SER A 431 23.94 7.58 31.99
CA SER A 431 24.70 8.60 32.72
C SER A 431 24.20 8.80 34.15
N ASN A 432 22.91 8.55 34.40
CA ASN A 432 22.34 8.63 35.75
C ASN A 432 22.63 7.36 36.58
N ILE A 433 22.74 6.19 35.95
CA ILE A 433 22.99 4.90 36.63
C ILE A 433 24.48 4.68 36.93
N GLN A 434 25.41 5.30 36.18
CA GLN A 434 26.85 5.22 36.49
C GLN A 434 27.25 5.83 37.84
N LEU A 435 26.33 6.47 38.57
CA LEU A 435 26.54 6.81 39.99
C LEU A 435 26.36 5.63 40.96
N ASP A 436 25.72 4.52 40.56
CA ASP A 436 25.33 3.41 41.47
C ASP A 436 25.99 2.05 41.19
N GLY A 437 27.09 2.03 40.42
CA GLY A 437 28.13 1.00 40.58
C GLY A 437 27.79 -0.48 40.26
N LEU A 438 26.84 -0.79 39.37
CA LEU A 438 26.61 -2.16 38.89
C LEU A 438 26.43 -2.23 37.37
N THR A 439 27.45 -2.75 36.68
CA THR A 439 27.48 -2.95 35.23
C THR A 439 26.86 -4.29 34.85
N SER A 440 25.65 -4.28 34.27
CA SER A 440 25.10 -5.41 33.52
C SER A 440 25.14 -5.10 32.02
N SER A 441 25.62 -6.07 31.23
CA SER A 441 25.77 -5.93 29.78
C SER A 441 24.42 -6.09 29.08
N PRO A 442 24.01 -5.20 28.17
CA PRO A 442 22.79 -5.36 27.39
C PRO A 442 22.95 -6.50 26.37
N GLY A 443 22.03 -7.47 26.41
CA GLY A 443 21.99 -8.61 25.50
C GLY A 443 21.78 -8.19 24.04
N SER A 444 22.64 -8.69 23.16
CA SER A 444 22.60 -8.45 21.72
C SER A 444 21.42 -9.19 21.06
N LEU A 445 20.43 -8.45 20.55
CA LEU A 445 19.31 -8.93 19.73
C LEU A 445 19.68 -9.15 18.25
N SER A 446 20.96 -9.38 17.94
CA SER A 446 21.49 -9.31 16.57
C SER A 446 21.12 -10.48 15.64
N SER A 447 20.64 -11.63 16.14
CA SER A 447 20.61 -12.87 15.35
C SER A 447 19.35 -13.10 14.49
N LEU A 448 18.36 -12.20 14.50
CA LEU A 448 17.13 -12.33 13.70
C LEU A 448 17.16 -11.51 12.40
N PHE A 449 18.28 -10.88 12.07
CA PHE A 449 18.30 -9.77 11.09
C PHE A 449 19.33 -9.91 9.97
N ASP A 450 19.88 -11.10 9.75
CA ASP A 450 20.78 -11.33 8.64
C ASP A 450 20.04 -11.03 7.32
N PRO A 451 20.66 -10.25 6.41
CA PRO A 451 20.08 -9.97 5.11
C PRO A 451 19.84 -11.31 4.38
N PRO A 452 18.65 -11.52 3.80
CA PRO A 452 18.36 -12.75 3.11
C PRO A 452 19.32 -12.95 1.94
N SER A 453 19.84 -14.16 1.79
CA SER A 453 20.84 -14.47 0.76
C SER A 453 20.26 -14.45 -0.66
N ASN A 454 18.94 -14.65 -0.82
CA ASN A 454 18.26 -14.65 -2.12
C ASN A 454 16.74 -14.39 -1.98
N ILE A 455 16.17 -13.58 -2.89
CA ILE A 455 14.72 -13.32 -2.97
C ILE A 455 13.87 -14.57 -3.13
N TYR A 456 14.30 -15.52 -3.97
CA TYR A 456 13.51 -16.73 -4.22
C TYR A 456 13.51 -17.69 -3.04
N SER A 457 14.53 -17.66 -2.17
CA SER A 457 14.47 -18.40 -0.91
C SER A 457 13.47 -17.75 0.03
N GLU A 458 13.42 -16.42 0.13
CA GLU A 458 12.43 -15.73 0.96
C GLU A 458 11.00 -15.97 0.50
N MET A 459 10.73 -15.81 -0.81
CA MET A 459 9.42 -16.12 -1.37
C MET A 459 9.02 -17.57 -1.15
N ARG A 460 9.96 -18.51 -1.30
CA ARG A 460 9.72 -19.93 -1.06
C ARG A 460 9.47 -20.22 0.42
N ASN A 461 10.25 -19.62 1.31
CA ASN A 461 10.10 -19.77 2.76
C ASN A 461 8.74 -19.25 3.18
N PHE A 462 8.37 -18.04 2.75
CA PHE A 462 7.05 -17.46 2.93
C PHE A 462 5.96 -18.43 2.45
N LEU A 463 5.97 -18.81 1.17
CA LEU A 463 4.97 -19.73 0.60
C LEU A 463 4.94 -21.09 1.30
N SER A 464 6.07 -21.59 1.81
CA SER A 464 6.13 -22.89 2.50
C SER A 464 5.52 -22.85 3.90
N THR A 465 5.67 -21.73 4.61
CA THR A 465 5.05 -21.49 5.91
C THR A 465 3.53 -21.52 5.79
N PHE A 466 2.98 -21.04 4.67
CA PHE A 466 1.54 -21.02 4.42
C PHE A 466 1.01 -22.23 3.63
N GLY A 467 1.83 -22.81 2.75
CA GLY A 467 1.46 -23.94 1.90
C GLY A 467 1.16 -25.22 2.68
N LYS A 468 1.71 -25.37 3.89
CA LYS A 468 1.34 -26.47 4.81
C LYS A 468 -0.14 -26.44 5.20
N SER A 469 -0.79 -25.27 5.21
CA SER A 469 -2.24 -25.15 5.44
C SER A 469 -3.07 -25.59 4.23
N ARG A 470 -2.53 -25.53 3.01
CA ARG A 470 -3.23 -25.89 1.76
C ARG A 470 -3.53 -27.39 1.64
N ASN A 471 -2.69 -28.25 2.23
CA ASN A 471 -2.90 -29.70 2.20
C ASN A 471 -3.99 -30.21 3.16
N LEU A 472 -4.47 -29.37 4.08
CA LEU A 472 -5.63 -29.67 4.94
C LEU A 472 -6.98 -29.39 4.26
N LEU A 473 -6.99 -28.69 3.11
CA LEU A 473 -8.21 -28.28 2.40
C LEU A 473 -8.48 -29.07 1.11
N LYS A 474 -7.54 -29.91 0.65
CA LYS A 474 -7.77 -30.82 -0.49
C LYS A 474 -8.70 -32.00 -0.17
N THR A 475 -9.23 -32.09 1.06
CA THR A 475 -10.22 -33.11 1.44
C THR A 475 -11.67 -32.63 1.37
N THR A 476 -11.95 -31.40 0.90
CA THR A 476 -13.31 -30.84 0.82
C THR A 476 -13.75 -30.38 -0.58
N ASP A 477 -13.13 -30.88 -1.66
CA ASP A 477 -13.52 -30.61 -3.06
C ASP A 477 -14.84 -31.29 -3.50
N GLN A 478 -15.88 -31.29 -2.66
CA GLN A 478 -17.26 -31.63 -3.06
C GLN A 478 -18.32 -30.57 -2.71
N GLU A 479 -17.94 -29.41 -2.17
CA GLU A 479 -18.92 -28.34 -1.96
C GLU A 479 -18.81 -27.26 -3.04
N LYS A 480 -19.85 -27.20 -3.88
CA LYS A 480 -20.10 -26.05 -4.77
C LYS A 480 -20.05 -24.75 -3.95
N PRO A 481 -19.58 -23.63 -4.54
CA PRO A 481 -19.56 -22.34 -3.86
C PRO A 481 -20.95 -21.98 -3.31
N ILE A 482 -21.00 -21.45 -2.09
CA ILE A 482 -22.24 -21.11 -1.35
C ILE A 482 -23.15 -20.17 -2.16
N CYS A 483 -22.58 -19.33 -3.03
CA CYS A 483 -23.33 -18.45 -3.93
C CYS A 483 -24.24 -19.20 -4.92
N ASP A 484 -23.97 -20.48 -5.21
CA ASP A 484 -24.82 -21.32 -6.06
C ASP A 484 -25.94 -22.03 -5.26
N ARG A 485 -25.93 -21.95 -3.92
CA ARG A 485 -26.90 -22.63 -3.03
C ARG A 485 -27.98 -21.68 -2.49
N ILE A 486 -27.76 -20.37 -2.51
CA ILE A 486 -28.74 -19.37 -2.06
C ILE A 486 -29.46 -18.86 -3.31
N THR A 487 -30.64 -19.39 -3.57
CA THR A 487 -31.43 -19.04 -4.78
C THR A 487 -32.59 -18.11 -4.47
N THR A 488 -32.84 -17.85 -3.19
CA THR A 488 -33.96 -17.05 -2.72
C THR A 488 -33.54 -16.05 -1.64
N GLU A 489 -34.23 -14.93 -1.57
CA GLU A 489 -34.01 -13.86 -0.59
C GLU A 489 -34.21 -14.35 0.87
N GLU A 490 -35.08 -15.35 1.05
CA GLU A 490 -35.39 -15.97 2.34
C GLU A 490 -34.25 -16.87 2.88
N GLU A 491 -33.54 -17.57 1.99
CA GLU A 491 -32.33 -18.34 2.35
C GLU A 491 -31.17 -17.43 2.74
N PHE A 492 -31.08 -16.25 2.13
CA PHE A 492 -30.08 -15.23 2.46
C PHE A 492 -30.33 -14.66 3.87
N CYS A 493 -31.57 -14.24 4.18
CA CYS A 493 -31.92 -13.71 5.50
C CYS A 493 -31.69 -14.72 6.64
N ASN A 494 -32.08 -15.98 6.43
CA ASN A 494 -31.87 -17.05 7.42
C ASN A 494 -30.39 -17.36 7.66
N TYR A 495 -29.54 -17.30 6.65
CA TYR A 495 -28.10 -17.57 6.78
C TYR A 495 -27.36 -16.52 7.62
N PHE A 496 -27.81 -15.26 7.56
CA PHE A 496 -27.20 -14.14 8.30
C PHE A 496 -27.95 -13.77 9.58
N GLY A 497 -28.98 -14.53 9.97
CA GLY A 497 -29.73 -14.30 11.21
C GLY A 497 -30.61 -13.06 11.18
N PHE A 498 -31.07 -12.63 10.00
CA PHE A 498 -32.04 -11.56 9.86
C PHE A 498 -33.46 -12.13 9.94
N GLU A 499 -34.28 -11.60 10.85
CA GLU A 499 -35.72 -11.88 10.84
C GLU A 499 -36.34 -11.21 9.60
N PRO A 500 -37.11 -11.92 8.76
CA PRO A 500 -37.81 -11.30 7.64
C PRO A 500 -38.80 -10.27 8.19
N ALA A 501 -38.81 -9.08 7.58
CA ALA A 501 -39.75 -8.03 7.93
C ALA A 501 -41.18 -8.58 7.78
N MET A 502 -41.92 -8.63 8.89
CA MET A 502 -43.34 -8.95 8.86
C MET A 502 -44.05 -7.88 8.04
N ASP A 503 -44.69 -8.28 6.94
CA ASP A 503 -45.57 -7.41 6.16
C ASP A 503 -46.67 -6.85 7.07
N ASP A 504 -46.52 -5.58 7.45
CA ASP A 504 -47.61 -4.81 8.04
C ASP A 504 -48.74 -4.71 7.02
N GLN A 505 -49.79 -5.51 7.23
CA GLN A 505 -51.03 -5.44 6.49
C GLN A 505 -51.65 -4.05 6.68
N PHE A 506 -51.47 -3.19 5.69
CA PHE A 506 -52.25 -1.95 5.59
C PHE A 506 -53.75 -2.30 5.54
N PRO A 507 -54.60 -1.63 6.35
CA PRO A 507 -56.03 -1.85 6.28
C PRO A 507 -56.58 -1.37 4.94
N PRO A 508 -57.61 -2.05 4.38
CA PRO A 508 -58.18 -1.68 3.10
C PRO A 508 -58.84 -0.29 3.18
N ASN A 509 -58.40 0.60 2.30
CA ASN A 509 -59.06 1.88 2.06
C ASN A 509 -60.44 1.63 1.46
N ASN A 510 -61.49 1.99 2.21
CA ASN A 510 -62.84 2.11 1.67
C ASN A 510 -62.93 3.33 0.74
N ARG A 511 -63.22 3.07 -0.54
CA ARG A 511 -63.91 3.99 -1.45
C ARG A 511 -65.06 3.27 -2.12
#